data_AF-A0A2V8SZN6-F1
#
_entry.id   AF-A0A2V8SZN6-F1
#
_cell.length_a   1.000
_cell.length_b   1.000
_cell.length_c   1.000
_cell.angle_alpha   90.00
_cell.angle_beta   90.00
_cell.angle_gamma   90.00
#
_symmetry.space_group_name_H-M   'P 1'
#
loop_
_entity.id
_entity.type
_entity.pdbx_description
1 polymer ?
#
loop_
_entity_poly.entity_id
_entity_poly.type
_entity_poly.pdbx_seq_one_letter_code
_entity_poly.pdbx_strand_id
1 'polypeptide(L)'
;MAILVGALTSALVLGPILLQLNKSGTIYVPRITFTATDKLVGAEDAVLTLAPGASSALQPFTGEERPRQEGNYRVLQVSKSDKTAVESLKSGEYIVDESGVVTPKGGGAPIGVLKPGEYLVGEDGRVAYRRETNWPAELRAVPTELGREERLEGAQAGDDANTYHVWQKTTTENGPAARYLVNNQGVPVYIVDPGINGVFERRPDGSSVQKFTAPKATLMSYIIKGILSGRLPWGLVLLGVFIAIVLELSGIPSLAFAVGVYLPLSTSSPIFVGGMIRWLVDKYTRRKFAGANMTEEQLVAEGDKSNGVLLSSGYIAGGTLAGVIFAFMNIPLKDKLDQFEKWATAHNPFFEGPWSDVLAMIPFILLTVLLYIVGREMWLSGRRARDPIVRDLK
;
A
#
# COMPACT_ATOMS: atom_id res chain seq x y z
N MET A 1 -12.05 -33.02 6.88
CA MET A 1 -11.29 -33.31 5.64
C MET A 1 -11.34 -32.18 4.62
N ALA A 2 -12.52 -31.70 4.19
CA ALA A 2 -12.62 -30.64 3.18
C ALA A 2 -11.86 -29.33 3.54
N ILE A 3 -11.93 -28.87 4.79
CA ILE A 3 -11.20 -27.67 5.24
C ILE A 3 -9.68 -27.86 5.19
N LEU A 4 -9.18 -29.03 5.61
CA LEU A 4 -7.75 -29.36 5.58
C LEU A 4 -7.23 -29.47 4.14
N VAL A 5 -7.97 -30.14 3.27
CA VAL A 5 -7.64 -30.26 1.85
C VAL A 5 -7.67 -28.88 1.19
N GLY A 6 -8.72 -28.08 1.43
CA GLY A 6 -8.83 -26.72 0.91
C GLY A 6 -7.71 -25.81 1.40
N ALA A 7 -7.36 -25.86 2.69
CA ALA A 7 -6.24 -25.09 3.25
C ALA A 7 -4.90 -25.52 2.65
N LEU A 8 -4.67 -26.83 2.48
CA LEU A 8 -3.44 -27.37 1.87
C LEU A 8 -3.32 -26.95 0.40
N THR A 9 -4.40 -27.10 -0.38
CA THR A 9 -4.44 -26.68 -1.79
C THR A 9 -4.22 -25.17 -1.89
N SER A 10 -4.86 -24.38 -1.03
CA SER A 10 -4.65 -22.93 -0.97
C SER A 10 -3.20 -22.57 -0.64
N ALA A 11 -2.56 -23.25 0.32
CA ALA A 11 -1.17 -23.00 0.68
C ALA A 11 -0.20 -23.38 -0.45
N LEU A 12 -0.43 -24.50 -1.13
CA LEU A 12 0.38 -24.96 -2.27
C LEU A 12 0.27 -24.03 -3.48
N VAL A 13 -0.91 -23.44 -3.71
CA VAL A 13 -1.13 -22.51 -4.83
C VAL A 13 -0.66 -21.09 -4.47
N LEU A 14 -1.07 -20.55 -3.31
CA LEU A 14 -0.70 -19.18 -2.93
C LEU A 14 0.74 -19.02 -2.49
N GLY A 15 1.36 -20.04 -1.88
CA GLY A 15 2.73 -19.96 -1.37
C GLY A 15 3.74 -19.52 -2.44
N PRO A 16 3.83 -20.22 -3.58
CA PRO A 16 4.71 -19.83 -4.69
C PRO A 16 4.39 -18.45 -5.27
N ILE A 17 3.11 -18.11 -5.40
CA ILE A 17 2.67 -16.81 -5.93
C ILE A 17 3.13 -15.68 -5.00
N LEU A 18 2.92 -15.82 -3.69
CA LEU A 18 3.35 -14.83 -2.70
C LEU A 18 4.87 -14.69 -2.66
N LEU A 19 5.61 -15.80 -2.79
CA LEU A 19 7.07 -15.73 -2.90
C LEU A 19 7.51 -14.98 -4.15
N GLN A 20 6.89 -15.24 -5.30
CA GLN A 20 7.22 -14.57 -6.55
C GLN A 20 6.88 -13.08 -6.52
N LEU A 21 5.71 -12.72 -5.98
CA LEU A 21 5.31 -11.32 -5.76
C LEU A 21 6.25 -10.60 -4.79
N ASN A 22 6.67 -11.27 -3.72
CA ASN A 22 7.61 -10.68 -2.79
C ASN A 22 8.98 -10.47 -3.44
N LYS A 23 9.49 -11.45 -4.21
CA LYS A 23 10.77 -11.35 -4.93
C LYS A 23 10.75 -10.25 -6.00
N SER A 24 9.69 -10.14 -6.79
CA SER A 24 9.57 -9.09 -7.81
C SER A 24 9.46 -7.69 -7.21
N GLY A 25 8.84 -7.59 -6.03
CA GLY A 25 8.69 -6.34 -5.28
C GLY A 25 9.86 -5.99 -4.35
N THR A 26 10.87 -6.86 -4.21
CA THR A 26 12.00 -6.63 -3.30
C THR A 26 12.96 -5.60 -3.89
N ILE A 27 13.40 -4.66 -3.06
CA ILE A 27 14.38 -3.63 -3.41
C ILE A 27 15.59 -3.79 -2.50
N TYR A 28 16.77 -3.81 -3.11
CA TYR A 28 18.05 -3.78 -2.41
C TYR A 28 18.56 -2.35 -2.43
N VAL A 29 18.58 -1.73 -1.25
CA VAL A 29 18.97 -0.33 -1.08
C VAL A 29 20.42 -0.29 -0.58
N PRO A 30 21.36 0.31 -1.32
CA PRO A 30 22.77 0.41 -0.89
C PRO A 30 22.93 1.40 0.27
N ARG A 31 24.12 1.47 0.86
CA ARG A 31 24.41 2.41 1.95
C ARG A 31 24.20 3.87 1.52
N ILE A 32 24.70 4.24 0.34
CA ILE A 32 24.50 5.55 -0.25
C ILE A 32 23.63 5.40 -1.50
N THR A 33 22.49 6.09 -1.52
CA THR A 33 21.61 6.16 -2.68
C THR A 33 21.81 7.50 -3.39
N PHE A 34 21.89 7.45 -4.72
CA PHE A 34 21.90 8.64 -5.57
C PHE A 34 20.58 8.75 -6.31
N THR A 35 19.76 9.75 -5.97
CA THR A 35 18.48 9.98 -6.64
C THR A 35 18.61 11.14 -7.61
N ALA A 36 18.30 10.92 -8.89
CA ALA A 36 18.39 11.97 -9.91
C ALA A 36 17.42 13.13 -9.61
N THR A 37 17.87 14.36 -9.83
CA THR A 37 17.15 15.59 -9.45
C THR A 37 15.84 15.77 -10.23
N ASP A 38 15.81 15.38 -11.50
CA ASP A 38 14.62 15.36 -12.37
C ASP A 38 13.47 14.52 -11.78
N LYS A 39 13.81 13.39 -11.14
CA LYS A 39 12.86 12.50 -10.46
C LYS A 39 12.38 13.03 -9.10
N LEU A 40 13.00 14.08 -8.57
CA LEU A 40 12.70 14.69 -7.27
C LEU A 40 11.84 15.96 -7.38
N VAL A 41 12.04 16.76 -8.43
CA VAL A 41 11.38 18.07 -8.60
C VAL A 41 10.25 18.02 -9.63
N GLY A 42 10.12 16.93 -10.40
CA GLY A 42 9.16 16.84 -11.49
C GLY A 42 9.77 17.39 -12.79
N ALA A 43 9.34 16.85 -13.93
CA ALA A 43 10.01 17.04 -15.22
C ALA A 43 10.08 18.50 -15.70
N GLU A 44 9.18 19.37 -15.23
CA GLU A 44 9.07 20.76 -15.68
C GLU A 44 10.09 21.71 -15.01
N ASP A 45 10.60 21.35 -13.82
CA ASP A 45 11.57 22.13 -13.02
C ASP A 45 12.99 21.51 -13.00
N ALA A 46 13.24 20.49 -13.85
CA ALA A 46 14.36 19.55 -13.74
C ALA A 46 15.76 20.12 -14.02
N VAL A 47 15.88 21.34 -14.54
CA VAL A 47 17.18 21.92 -14.93
C VAL A 47 17.64 22.97 -13.92
N LEU A 48 17.87 22.53 -12.68
CA LEU A 48 18.51 23.35 -11.66
C LEU A 48 20.00 23.48 -12.00
N THR A 49 20.39 24.66 -12.51
CA THR A 49 21.76 24.98 -12.91
C THR A 49 22.32 26.07 -12.00
N LEU A 50 23.50 25.85 -11.45
CA LEU A 50 24.20 26.84 -10.65
C LEU A 50 24.66 28.04 -11.51
N ALA A 51 24.89 29.18 -10.85
CA ALA A 51 25.44 30.36 -11.53
C ALA A 51 26.79 30.03 -12.21
N PRO A 52 27.11 30.66 -13.36
CA PRO A 52 28.34 30.41 -14.09
C PRO A 52 29.57 30.61 -13.18
N GLY A 53 30.41 29.57 -13.06
CA GLY A 53 31.62 29.58 -12.21
C GLY A 53 31.41 29.08 -10.78
N ALA A 54 30.18 28.98 -10.26
CA ALA A 54 29.93 28.51 -8.90
C ALA A 54 30.26 27.02 -8.70
N SER A 55 30.12 26.19 -9.75
CA SER A 55 30.53 24.79 -9.72
C SER A 55 32.04 24.63 -9.49
N SER A 56 32.86 25.56 -9.98
CA SER A 56 34.33 25.49 -9.86
C SER A 56 34.85 25.69 -8.43
N ALA A 57 34.05 26.30 -7.54
CA ALA A 57 34.36 26.50 -6.13
C ALA A 57 33.96 25.32 -5.23
N LEU A 58 33.17 24.38 -5.75
CA LEU A 58 32.72 23.20 -5.00
C LEU A 58 33.82 22.14 -4.94
N GLN A 59 33.87 21.41 -3.82
CA GLN A 59 34.81 20.30 -3.63
C GLN A 59 34.50 19.15 -4.60
N PRO A 60 35.53 18.56 -5.24
CA PRO A 60 35.35 17.39 -6.09
C PRO A 60 34.84 16.21 -5.27
N PHE A 61 33.92 15.44 -5.84
CA PHE A 61 33.40 14.24 -5.23
C PHE A 61 34.45 13.13 -5.27
N THR A 62 34.95 12.73 -4.11
CA THR A 62 35.96 11.65 -3.96
C THR A 62 35.40 10.40 -3.30
N GLY A 63 34.07 10.22 -3.28
CA GLY A 63 33.44 9.05 -2.68
C GLY A 63 33.76 7.77 -3.47
N GLU A 64 33.95 6.66 -2.73
CA GLU A 64 34.12 5.32 -3.34
C GLU A 64 32.85 4.86 -4.06
N GLU A 65 31.67 5.18 -3.52
CA GLU A 65 30.37 4.89 -4.11
C GLU A 65 30.00 5.99 -5.11
N ARG A 66 29.85 5.65 -6.41
CA ARG A 66 29.57 6.62 -7.49
C ARG A 66 28.14 6.49 -8.04
N PRO A 67 27.54 7.58 -8.55
CA PRO A 67 26.26 7.50 -9.26
C PRO A 67 26.39 6.69 -10.55
N ARG A 68 25.25 6.20 -11.06
CA ARG A 68 25.18 5.27 -12.20
C ARG A 68 25.74 5.83 -13.51
N GLN A 69 25.65 7.15 -13.71
CA GLN A 69 26.31 7.82 -14.83
C GLN A 69 27.72 8.23 -14.41
N GLU A 70 28.73 7.66 -15.05
CA GLU A 70 30.12 8.05 -14.83
C GLU A 70 30.32 9.52 -15.22
N GLY A 71 30.93 10.28 -14.33
CA GLY A 71 31.17 11.71 -14.52
C GLY A 71 31.96 12.30 -13.36
N ASN A 72 32.59 13.44 -13.61
CA ASN A 72 33.21 14.24 -12.57
C ASN A 72 32.12 15.07 -11.87
N TYR A 73 31.81 14.70 -10.64
CA TYR A 73 30.83 15.42 -9.84
C TYR A 73 31.51 16.24 -8.76
N ARG A 74 30.82 17.27 -8.29
CA ARG A 74 31.21 18.11 -7.16
C ARG A 74 30.08 18.15 -6.14
N VAL A 75 30.43 18.33 -4.86
CA VAL A 75 29.47 18.26 -3.75
C VAL A 75 28.90 19.63 -3.42
N LEU A 76 27.57 19.73 -3.43
CA LEU A 76 26.80 20.89 -2.96
C LEU A 76 26.04 20.51 -1.68
N GLN A 77 26.30 21.24 -0.59
CA GLN A 77 25.59 21.08 0.69
C GLN A 77 24.50 22.15 0.81
N VAL A 78 23.24 21.74 0.91
CA VAL A 78 22.10 22.66 1.11
C VAL A 78 21.68 22.59 2.57
N SER A 79 21.92 23.67 3.33
CA SER A 79 21.60 23.73 4.77
C SER A 79 20.17 24.21 5.04
N LYS A 80 19.63 23.94 6.24
CA LYS A 80 18.29 24.40 6.66
C LYS A 80 18.20 25.93 6.87
N SER A 81 19.33 26.57 7.18
CA SER A 81 19.47 28.03 7.34
C SER A 81 19.53 28.76 6.00
N ASP A 82 19.81 28.04 4.92
CA ASP A 82 19.94 28.57 3.56
C ASP A 82 18.65 28.47 2.74
N LYS A 83 17.49 28.77 3.35
CA LYS A 83 16.28 29.04 2.54
C LYS A 83 16.37 30.35 1.74
N THR A 84 17.47 31.09 1.89
CA THR A 84 17.77 32.36 1.21
C THR A 84 19.24 32.50 0.80
N ALA A 85 20.00 31.42 0.61
CA ALA A 85 21.36 31.53 0.07
C ALA A 85 21.42 31.15 -1.42
N VAL A 86 20.88 32.03 -2.25
CA VAL A 86 21.37 32.22 -3.62
C VAL A 86 21.98 33.62 -3.69
N GLU A 87 23.03 33.87 -2.89
CA GLU A 87 23.87 35.05 -3.10
C GLU A 87 24.82 34.80 -4.27
N SER A 88 24.26 34.93 -5.47
CA SER A 88 24.92 35.56 -6.60
C SER A 88 23.85 36.20 -7.49
N LEU A 89 22.96 36.97 -6.86
CA LEU A 89 22.07 37.90 -7.54
C LEU A 89 22.93 38.96 -8.22
N LYS A 90 22.91 39.00 -9.55
CA LYS A 90 23.26 40.23 -10.27
C LYS A 90 22.22 41.29 -9.92
N SER A 91 22.67 42.53 -9.68
CA SER A 91 21.83 43.71 -9.44
C SER A 91 20.62 43.77 -10.40
N GLY A 92 19.39 43.74 -9.85
CA GLY A 92 18.12 43.85 -10.58
C GLY A 92 16.92 44.00 -9.63
N GLU A 93 15.79 44.51 -10.14
CA GLU A 93 14.53 44.65 -9.37
C GLU A 93 13.75 43.32 -9.30
N TYR A 94 13.28 42.94 -8.11
CA TYR A 94 12.51 41.72 -7.86
C TYR A 94 11.20 42.04 -7.12
N ILE A 95 10.17 41.22 -7.36
CA ILE A 95 8.89 41.28 -6.64
C ILE A 95 8.85 40.08 -5.69
N VAL A 96 8.49 40.33 -4.44
CA VAL A 96 8.32 39.32 -3.39
C VAL A 96 6.84 39.27 -3.04
N ASP A 97 6.22 38.09 -3.13
CA ASP A 97 4.83 37.91 -2.68
C ASP A 97 4.76 37.58 -1.17
N GLU A 98 3.55 37.63 -0.59
CA GLU A 98 3.31 37.37 0.84
C GLU A 98 3.65 35.92 1.27
N SER A 99 3.99 35.03 0.33
CA SER A 99 4.43 33.65 0.58
C SER A 99 5.95 33.47 0.55
N GLY A 100 6.70 34.54 0.24
CA GLY A 100 8.16 34.54 0.19
C GLY A 100 8.75 34.05 -1.12
N VAL A 101 7.95 33.97 -2.20
CA VAL A 101 8.44 33.62 -3.54
C VAL A 101 8.97 34.87 -4.23
N VAL A 102 10.20 34.80 -4.75
CA VAL A 102 10.87 35.91 -5.43
C VAL A 102 10.82 35.70 -6.94
N THR A 103 10.22 36.63 -7.68
CA THR A 103 10.17 36.62 -9.16
C THR A 103 10.90 37.82 -9.76
N PRO A 104 11.73 37.63 -10.82
CA PRO A 104 12.37 38.73 -11.53
C PRO A 104 11.34 39.51 -12.35
N LYS A 105 11.40 40.83 -12.31
CA LYS A 105 10.49 41.72 -13.04
C LYS A 105 10.82 41.69 -14.54
N GLY A 106 10.19 40.76 -15.25
CA GLY A 106 10.41 40.51 -16.69
C GLY A 106 9.85 39.20 -17.23
N GLY A 107 9.24 38.35 -16.39
CA GLY A 107 8.64 37.09 -16.80
C GLY A 107 9.69 35.98 -16.95
N GLY A 108 9.96 35.27 -15.85
CA GLY A 108 10.79 34.07 -15.81
C GLY A 108 10.28 33.14 -14.72
N ALA A 109 10.33 31.83 -14.96
CA ALA A 109 9.78 30.79 -14.09
C ALA A 109 10.45 30.77 -12.69
N PRO A 110 9.70 30.42 -11.63
CA PRO A 110 10.22 30.37 -10.26
C PRO A 110 11.33 29.31 -10.11
N ILE A 111 12.36 29.62 -9.32
CA ILE A 111 13.46 28.71 -9.00
C ILE A 111 12.98 27.72 -7.93
N GLY A 112 12.85 26.43 -8.31
CA GLY A 112 12.42 25.36 -7.41
C GLY A 112 13.35 25.17 -6.20
N VAL A 113 12.79 25.15 -4.99
CA VAL A 113 13.51 25.07 -3.72
C VAL A 113 14.02 23.65 -3.48
N LEU A 114 15.34 23.42 -3.58
CA LEU A 114 15.96 22.16 -3.19
C LEU A 114 15.72 21.89 -1.69
N LYS A 115 15.35 20.65 -1.34
CA LYS A 115 15.27 20.23 0.06
C LYS A 115 16.66 20.23 0.69
N PRO A 116 16.82 20.53 1.99
CA PRO A 116 18.11 20.40 2.65
C PRO A 116 18.71 19.00 2.48
N GLY A 117 20.01 18.94 2.25
CA GLY A 117 20.73 17.70 1.98
C GLY A 117 21.91 17.92 1.05
N GLU A 118 22.54 16.81 0.68
CA GLU A 118 23.73 16.82 -0.16
C GLU A 118 23.38 16.47 -1.61
N TYR A 119 23.94 17.24 -2.53
CA TYR A 119 23.70 17.10 -3.96
C TYR A 119 25.02 17.00 -4.72
N LEU A 120 25.00 16.25 -5.81
CA LEU A 120 26.08 16.15 -6.78
C LEU A 120 25.78 17.04 -7.98
N VAL A 121 26.76 17.86 -8.33
CA VAL A 121 26.69 18.82 -9.43
C VAL A 121 27.70 18.42 -10.50
N GLY A 122 27.27 18.36 -11.76
CA GLY A 122 28.15 18.10 -12.89
C GLY A 122 29.08 19.28 -13.19
N GLU A 123 30.10 19.06 -14.03
CA GLU A 123 30.99 20.15 -14.49
C GLU A 123 30.24 21.26 -15.23
N ASP A 124 29.10 20.92 -15.86
CA ASP A 124 28.18 21.84 -16.52
C ASP A 124 27.37 22.73 -15.54
N GLY A 125 27.56 22.54 -14.24
CA GLY A 125 26.86 23.29 -13.19
C GLY A 125 25.44 22.79 -12.93
N ARG A 126 24.99 21.70 -13.56
CA ARG A 126 23.67 21.12 -13.31
C ARG A 126 23.67 20.25 -12.07
N VAL A 127 22.64 20.40 -11.23
CA VAL A 127 22.42 19.54 -10.06
C VAL A 127 21.89 18.19 -10.56
N ALA A 128 22.75 17.18 -10.60
CA ALA A 128 22.47 15.89 -11.22
C ALA A 128 21.81 14.88 -10.27
N TYR A 129 22.30 14.79 -9.03
CA TYR A 129 21.83 13.80 -8.07
C TYR A 129 21.71 14.37 -6.65
N ARG A 130 20.79 13.84 -5.86
CA ARG A 130 20.78 13.96 -4.40
C ARG A 130 21.40 12.71 -3.78
N ARG A 131 22.34 12.91 -2.86
CA ARG A 131 23.00 11.84 -2.10
C ARG A 131 22.26 11.63 -0.78
N GLU A 132 21.81 10.41 -0.53
CA GLU A 132 21.16 10.02 0.73
C GLU A 132 21.95 8.87 1.38
N THR A 133 22.30 9.04 2.66
CA THR A 133 22.99 8.01 3.45
C THR A 133 21.97 7.27 4.31
N ASN A 134 21.75 5.99 4.01
CA ASN A 134 20.70 5.19 4.64
C ASN A 134 21.09 4.68 6.05
N TRP A 135 22.38 4.47 6.32
CA TRP A 135 22.92 4.09 7.64
C TRP A 135 24.37 4.56 7.85
N PRO A 136 24.80 4.76 9.12
CA PRO A 136 26.15 5.23 9.43
C PRO A 136 27.24 4.23 9.03
N ALA A 137 28.46 4.74 8.80
CA ALA A 137 29.60 3.92 8.38
C ALA A 137 30.03 2.90 9.44
N GLU A 138 29.79 3.19 10.72
CA GLU A 138 30.23 2.37 11.85
C GLU A 138 29.38 1.11 12.06
N LEU A 139 28.25 0.97 11.36
CA LEU A 139 27.37 -0.18 11.54
C LEU A 139 28.09 -1.48 11.14
N ARG A 140 28.20 -2.42 12.07
CA ARG A 140 28.78 -3.74 11.86
C ARG A 140 27.87 -4.80 12.49
N ALA A 141 27.68 -5.90 11.78
CA ALA A 141 26.98 -7.07 12.29
C ALA A 141 27.93 -7.92 13.14
N VAL A 142 27.42 -8.49 14.23
CA VAL A 142 28.18 -9.45 15.04
C VAL A 142 28.20 -10.80 14.29
N PRO A 143 29.35 -11.49 14.15
CA PRO A 143 29.43 -12.76 13.41
C PRO A 143 28.45 -13.84 13.86
N THR A 144 28.03 -13.83 15.13
CA THR A 144 27.05 -14.77 15.69
C THR A 144 25.60 -14.50 15.26
N GLU A 145 25.32 -13.31 14.73
CA GLU A 145 23.99 -12.91 14.25
C GLU A 145 23.83 -13.10 12.73
N LEU A 146 24.90 -13.51 12.05
CA LEU A 146 24.89 -13.76 10.61
C LEU A 146 24.16 -15.08 10.31
N GLY A 147 23.14 -14.97 9.48
CA GLY A 147 22.39 -16.10 8.97
C GLY A 147 23.00 -16.68 7.69
N ARG A 148 22.14 -17.39 6.95
CA ARG A 148 22.51 -18.01 5.67
C ARG A 148 23.00 -16.98 4.66
N GLU A 149 23.81 -17.47 3.73
CA GLU A 149 24.26 -16.72 2.57
C GLU A 149 23.17 -16.63 1.51
N GLU A 150 22.99 -15.43 0.95
CA GLU A 150 22.05 -15.13 -0.12
C GLU A 150 22.67 -14.15 -1.12
N ARG A 151 22.14 -14.17 -2.35
CA ARG A 151 22.46 -13.21 -3.41
C ARG A 151 21.29 -12.25 -3.60
N LEU A 152 21.52 -11.18 -4.34
CA LEU A 152 20.43 -10.32 -4.80
C LEU A 152 19.49 -11.15 -5.69
N GLU A 153 18.18 -10.99 -5.48
CA GLU A 153 17.14 -11.68 -6.25
C GLU A 153 16.31 -10.67 -7.07
N GLY A 154 15.56 -11.17 -8.05
CA GLY A 154 14.63 -10.36 -8.83
C GLY A 154 15.34 -9.38 -9.80
N ALA A 155 14.80 -8.17 -9.91
CA ALA A 155 15.23 -7.20 -10.93
C ALA A 155 16.68 -6.68 -10.71
N GLN A 156 17.19 -6.72 -9.48
CA GLN A 156 18.54 -6.27 -9.12
C GLN A 156 19.55 -7.40 -9.03
N ALA A 157 19.17 -8.65 -9.37
CA ALA A 157 20.08 -9.79 -9.34
C ALA A 157 21.27 -9.66 -10.33
N GLY A 158 21.12 -8.84 -11.37
CA GLY A 158 22.16 -8.54 -12.35
C GLY A 158 23.10 -7.39 -11.95
N ASP A 159 22.77 -6.63 -10.91
CA ASP A 159 23.59 -5.49 -10.47
C ASP A 159 24.85 -5.95 -9.72
N ASP A 160 24.76 -7.08 -9.01
CA ASP A 160 25.83 -7.61 -8.18
C ASP A 160 25.78 -9.15 -8.10
N ALA A 161 26.89 -9.81 -8.45
CA ALA A 161 27.02 -11.26 -8.45
C ALA A 161 27.55 -11.83 -7.11
N ASN A 162 27.91 -10.96 -6.16
CA ASN A 162 28.47 -11.37 -4.88
C ASN A 162 27.42 -12.06 -3.99
N THR A 163 27.93 -12.90 -3.09
CA THR A 163 27.13 -13.56 -2.06
C THR A 163 27.32 -12.83 -0.73
N TYR A 164 26.23 -12.66 0.02
CA TYR A 164 26.21 -11.93 1.29
C TYR A 164 25.53 -12.74 2.38
N HIS A 165 25.95 -12.56 3.63
CA HIS A 165 25.24 -13.10 4.78
C HIS A 165 24.01 -12.26 5.12
N VAL A 166 22.90 -12.95 5.42
CA VAL A 166 21.67 -12.27 5.86
C VAL A 166 21.78 -11.93 7.33
N TRP A 167 21.57 -10.66 7.67
CA TRP A 167 21.48 -10.18 9.05
C TRP A 167 20.09 -9.59 9.32
N GLN A 168 19.41 -10.06 10.36
CA GLN A 168 18.11 -9.52 10.77
C GLN A 168 18.29 -8.62 11.99
N LYS A 169 18.36 -7.31 11.75
CA LYS A 169 18.50 -6.33 12.83
C LYS A 169 17.12 -5.99 13.40
N THR A 170 16.92 -6.29 14.67
CA THR A 170 15.64 -6.05 15.37
C THR A 170 15.62 -4.73 16.15
N THR A 171 16.77 -4.12 16.39
CA THR A 171 16.92 -2.85 17.11
C THR A 171 17.04 -1.67 16.15
N THR A 172 16.82 -0.45 16.62
CA THR A 172 17.00 0.81 15.85
C THR A 172 18.32 1.52 16.17
N GLU A 173 19.21 0.89 16.94
CA GLU A 173 20.49 1.45 17.34
C GLU A 173 21.47 1.49 16.16
N ASN A 174 22.09 2.63 15.87
CA ASN A 174 23.04 2.80 14.76
C ASN A 174 22.49 2.42 13.36
N GLY A 175 21.17 2.52 13.15
CA GLY A 175 20.52 2.28 11.85
C GLY A 175 19.13 1.64 11.99
N PRO A 176 18.30 1.64 10.92
CA PRO A 176 16.93 1.13 10.99
C PRO A 176 16.86 -0.37 11.31
N ALA A 177 15.79 -0.79 12.00
CA ALA A 177 15.50 -2.21 12.23
C ALA A 177 14.98 -2.82 10.93
N ALA A 178 15.84 -3.57 10.24
CA ALA A 178 15.57 -4.12 8.93
C ALA A 178 16.38 -5.39 8.67
N ARG A 179 16.11 -6.02 7.55
CA ARG A 179 16.93 -7.11 7.02
C ARG A 179 18.06 -6.52 6.18
N TYR A 180 19.30 -6.93 6.45
CA TYR A 180 20.50 -6.47 5.76
C TYR A 180 21.20 -7.63 5.06
N LEU A 181 21.89 -7.33 3.96
CA LEU A 181 22.92 -8.17 3.36
C LEU A 181 24.29 -7.64 3.78
N VAL A 182 25.08 -8.52 4.36
CA VAL A 182 26.35 -8.20 5.02
C VAL A 182 27.46 -8.99 4.35
N ASN A 183 28.61 -8.36 4.11
CA ASN A 183 29.77 -9.05 3.55
C ASN A 183 30.46 -9.95 4.62
N ASN A 184 31.46 -10.72 4.20
CA ASN A 184 32.20 -11.64 5.09
C ASN A 184 32.96 -10.93 6.22
N GLN A 185 33.12 -9.61 6.13
CA GLN A 185 33.77 -8.78 7.15
C GLN A 185 32.77 -8.20 8.17
N GLY A 186 31.47 -8.53 8.06
CA GLY A 186 30.44 -8.01 8.96
C GLY A 186 29.98 -6.58 8.58
N VAL A 187 30.30 -6.08 7.40
CA VAL A 187 29.87 -4.75 6.91
C VAL A 187 28.56 -4.87 6.14
N PRO A 188 27.48 -4.17 6.54
CA PRO A 188 26.22 -4.14 5.80
C PRO A 188 26.38 -3.37 4.49
N VAL A 189 26.02 -4.02 3.38
CA VAL A 189 26.13 -3.47 2.02
C VAL A 189 24.76 -3.06 1.49
N TYR A 190 23.71 -3.86 1.74
CA TYR A 190 22.35 -3.58 1.29
C TYR A 190 21.33 -3.73 2.42
N ILE A 191 20.31 -2.87 2.43
CA ILE A 191 19.03 -3.15 3.09
C ILE A 191 18.14 -3.93 2.11
N VAL A 192 17.55 -5.02 2.59
CA VAL A 192 16.56 -5.81 1.85
C VAL A 192 15.17 -5.32 2.22
N ASP A 193 14.58 -4.52 1.35
CA ASP A 193 13.22 -4.02 1.50
C ASP A 193 12.23 -4.92 0.74
N PRO A 194 11.40 -5.73 1.42
CA PRO A 194 10.55 -6.73 0.79
C PRO A 194 9.45 -6.12 -0.09
N GLY A 195 8.91 -6.91 -1.02
CA GLY A 195 7.73 -6.50 -1.81
C GLY A 195 6.47 -6.39 -0.96
N ILE A 196 6.34 -7.24 0.06
CA ILE A 196 5.23 -7.21 1.02
C ILE A 196 5.65 -6.43 2.27
N ASN A 197 4.90 -5.39 2.65
CA ASN A 197 5.18 -4.48 3.76
C ASN A 197 6.52 -3.71 3.68
N GLY A 198 7.13 -3.59 2.49
CA GLY A 198 8.29 -2.73 2.28
C GLY A 198 7.94 -1.24 2.25
N VAL A 199 8.93 -0.39 2.49
CA VAL A 199 8.77 1.08 2.59
C VAL A 199 9.36 1.84 1.40
N PHE A 200 10.27 1.23 0.64
CA PHE A 200 10.91 1.90 -0.49
C PHE A 200 10.12 1.63 -1.77
N GLU A 201 9.47 2.65 -2.33
CA GLU A 201 8.68 2.50 -3.57
C GLU A 201 9.52 2.66 -4.84
N ARG A 202 10.76 3.13 -4.72
CA ARG A 202 11.66 3.38 -5.84
C ARG A 202 12.96 2.62 -5.64
N ARG A 203 13.39 1.94 -6.69
CA ARG A 203 14.71 1.32 -6.74
C ARG A 203 15.80 2.38 -6.91
N PRO A 204 17.08 2.05 -6.64
CA PRO A 204 18.21 2.93 -6.91
C PRO A 204 18.35 3.39 -8.37
N ASP A 205 17.80 2.64 -9.33
CA ASP A 205 17.70 3.04 -10.74
C ASP A 205 16.59 4.08 -11.02
N GLY A 206 15.79 4.38 -9.99
CA GLY A 206 14.62 5.24 -10.03
C GLY A 206 13.43 4.66 -10.80
N SER A 207 13.38 3.35 -11.02
CA SER A 207 12.15 2.64 -11.41
C SER A 207 11.23 2.48 -10.20
N SER A 208 9.92 2.59 -10.41
CA SER A 208 8.92 2.40 -9.36
C SER A 208 8.55 0.93 -9.20
N VAL A 209 8.38 0.49 -7.96
CA VAL A 209 7.96 -0.87 -7.62
C VAL A 209 6.69 -0.79 -6.79
N GLN A 210 5.67 -1.52 -7.23
CA GLN A 210 4.43 -1.63 -6.46
C GLN A 210 4.67 -2.49 -5.21
N LYS A 211 4.41 -1.90 -4.03
CA LYS A 211 4.46 -2.60 -2.75
C LYS A 211 3.09 -3.14 -2.37
N PHE A 212 3.08 -4.26 -1.67
CA PHE A 212 1.86 -4.91 -1.18
C PHE A 212 1.79 -4.79 0.33
N THR A 213 0.82 -4.07 0.86
CA THR A 213 0.63 -3.97 2.31
C THR A 213 -0.17 -5.17 2.81
N ALA A 214 0.23 -5.73 3.95
CA ALA A 214 -0.50 -6.75 4.70
C ALA A 214 -0.89 -6.21 6.09
N PRO A 215 -1.90 -5.32 6.19
CA PRO A 215 -2.20 -4.60 7.43
C PRO A 215 -2.50 -5.50 8.62
N LYS A 216 -3.24 -6.60 8.39
CA LYS A 216 -3.56 -7.59 9.44
C LYS A 216 -2.30 -8.24 10.02
N ALA A 217 -1.33 -8.56 9.17
CA ALA A 217 -0.06 -9.15 9.61
C ALA A 217 0.80 -8.13 10.37
N THR A 218 0.82 -6.88 9.91
CA THR A 218 1.54 -5.78 10.57
C THR A 218 1.01 -5.53 11.98
N LEU A 219 -0.33 -5.47 12.15
CA LEU A 219 -0.95 -5.33 13.47
C LEU A 219 -0.58 -6.48 14.42
N MET A 220 -0.67 -7.72 13.94
CA MET A 220 -0.27 -8.90 14.74
C MET A 220 1.22 -8.86 15.10
N SER A 221 2.09 -8.43 14.17
CA SER A 221 3.52 -8.26 14.45
C SER A 221 3.77 -7.24 15.57
N TYR A 222 3.05 -6.12 15.59
CA TYR A 222 3.16 -5.14 16.67
C TYR A 222 2.70 -5.67 18.02
N ILE A 223 1.60 -6.42 18.05
CA ILE A 223 1.11 -7.07 19.29
C ILE A 223 2.16 -8.05 19.81
N ILE A 224 2.64 -8.95 18.95
CA ILE A 224 3.66 -9.95 19.30
C ILE A 224 4.94 -9.26 19.81
N LYS A 225 5.47 -8.30 19.06
CA LYS A 225 6.67 -7.53 19.46
C LYS A 225 6.44 -6.78 20.77
N GLY A 226 5.27 -6.18 20.97
CA GLY A 226 4.92 -5.49 22.20
C GLY A 226 4.88 -6.41 23.42
N ILE A 227 4.32 -7.62 23.28
CA ILE A 227 4.27 -8.63 24.34
C ILE A 227 5.68 -9.15 24.64
N LEU A 228 6.43 -9.59 23.61
CA LEU A 228 7.78 -10.16 23.77
C LEU A 228 8.79 -9.14 24.33
N SER A 229 8.68 -7.86 23.95
CA SER A 229 9.57 -6.81 24.46
C SER A 229 9.13 -6.21 25.79
N GLY A 230 7.94 -6.57 26.30
CA GLY A 230 7.36 -5.99 27.51
C GLY A 230 6.97 -4.50 27.38
N ARG A 231 6.96 -3.94 26.17
CA ARG A 231 6.67 -2.52 25.89
C ARG A 231 5.26 -2.29 25.31
N LEU A 232 4.35 -3.24 25.49
CA LEU A 232 2.97 -3.07 25.04
C LEU A 232 2.29 -1.97 25.87
N PRO A 233 1.62 -0.99 25.25
CA PRO A 233 0.88 0.05 25.98
C PRO A 233 -0.39 -0.54 26.60
N TRP A 234 -0.27 -1.19 27.76
CA TRP A 234 -1.35 -1.87 28.47
C TRP A 234 -2.55 -0.98 28.77
N GLY A 235 -2.33 0.34 28.95
CA GLY A 235 -3.42 1.31 29.10
C GLY A 235 -4.37 1.33 27.89
N LEU A 236 -3.84 1.27 26.67
CA LEU A 236 -4.66 1.22 25.45
C LEU A 236 -5.37 -0.13 25.28
N VAL A 237 -4.73 -1.22 25.70
CA VAL A 237 -5.32 -2.57 25.65
C VAL A 237 -6.49 -2.68 26.63
N LEU A 238 -6.29 -2.28 27.88
CA LEU A 238 -7.33 -2.29 28.91
C LEU A 238 -8.49 -1.36 28.55
N LEU A 239 -8.21 -0.19 27.97
CA LEU A 239 -9.24 0.69 27.43
C LEU A 239 -10.11 -0.04 26.39
N GLY A 240 -9.49 -0.76 25.44
CA GLY A 240 -10.21 -1.58 24.47
C GLY A 240 -11.08 -2.67 25.12
N VAL A 241 -10.57 -3.34 26.16
CA VAL A 241 -11.33 -4.33 26.93
C VAL A 241 -12.55 -3.70 27.60
N PHE A 242 -12.40 -2.54 28.25
CA PHE A 242 -13.53 -1.83 28.87
C PHE A 242 -14.57 -1.40 27.83
N ILE A 243 -14.14 -0.89 26.67
CA ILE A 243 -15.06 -0.54 25.58
C ILE A 243 -15.82 -1.78 25.10
N ALA A 244 -15.13 -2.90 24.91
CA ALA A 244 -15.77 -4.15 24.49
C ALA A 244 -16.82 -4.63 25.50
N ILE A 245 -16.51 -4.57 26.81
CA ILE A 245 -17.47 -4.93 27.87
C ILE A 245 -18.69 -4.00 27.84
N VAL A 246 -18.49 -2.68 27.73
CA VAL A 246 -19.61 -1.71 27.67
C VAL A 246 -20.50 -1.97 26.46
N LEU A 247 -19.91 -2.27 25.30
CA LEU A 247 -20.66 -2.60 24.08
C LEU A 247 -21.46 -3.89 24.25
N GLU A 248 -20.84 -4.94 24.77
CA GLU A 248 -21.48 -6.23 24.98
C GLU A 248 -22.65 -6.13 25.99
N LEU A 249 -22.47 -5.34 27.06
CA LEU A 249 -23.53 -5.02 28.03
C LEU A 249 -24.65 -4.16 27.42
N SER A 250 -24.35 -3.38 26.39
CA SER A 250 -25.33 -2.59 25.64
C SER A 250 -26.03 -3.40 24.53
N GLY A 251 -25.72 -4.69 24.40
CA GLY A 251 -26.25 -5.56 23.34
C GLY A 251 -25.67 -5.25 21.94
N ILE A 252 -24.56 -4.51 21.87
CA ILE A 252 -23.88 -4.18 20.60
C ILE A 252 -22.72 -5.16 20.43
N PRO A 253 -22.67 -5.94 19.33
CA PRO A 253 -21.56 -6.86 19.09
C PRO A 253 -20.23 -6.11 18.98
N SER A 254 -19.36 -6.29 19.97
CA SER A 254 -18.06 -5.61 20.07
C SER A 254 -17.16 -5.83 18.86
N LEU A 255 -17.21 -7.01 18.24
CA LEU A 255 -16.47 -7.35 17.02
C LEU A 255 -16.90 -6.50 15.82
N ALA A 256 -18.20 -6.33 15.60
CA ALA A 256 -18.73 -5.56 14.47
C ALA A 256 -18.37 -4.07 14.62
N PHE A 257 -18.46 -3.55 15.85
CA PHE A 257 -18.03 -2.19 16.18
C PHE A 257 -16.54 -1.97 15.90
N ALA A 258 -15.68 -2.86 16.40
CA ALA A 258 -14.22 -2.75 16.22
C ALA A 258 -13.82 -2.77 14.74
N VAL A 259 -14.44 -3.65 13.93
CA VAL A 259 -14.20 -3.69 12.48
C VAL A 259 -14.68 -2.41 11.81
N GLY A 260 -15.83 -1.87 12.22
CA GLY A 260 -16.37 -0.61 11.68
C GLY A 260 -15.48 0.60 11.95
N VAL A 261 -14.90 0.72 13.14
CA VAL A 261 -13.98 1.81 13.50
C VAL A 261 -12.62 1.67 12.78
N TYR A 262 -12.21 0.45 12.47
CA TYR A 262 -10.93 0.18 11.81
C TYR A 262 -10.93 0.48 10.30
N LEU A 263 -12.09 0.40 9.63
CA LEU A 263 -12.18 0.51 8.17
C LEU A 263 -12.50 1.95 7.72
N PRO A 264 -11.90 2.45 6.63
CA PRO A 264 -12.28 3.73 6.03
C PRO A 264 -13.77 3.79 5.70
N LEU A 265 -14.38 4.98 5.81
CA LEU A 265 -15.81 5.17 5.51
C LEU A 265 -16.18 4.72 4.09
N SER A 266 -15.28 4.87 3.12
CA SER A 266 -15.45 4.40 1.74
C SER A 266 -15.58 2.88 1.63
N THR A 267 -14.87 2.13 2.48
CA THR A 267 -14.94 0.66 2.53
C THR A 267 -16.09 0.17 3.42
N SER A 268 -16.47 0.95 4.43
CA SER A 268 -17.55 0.63 5.36
C SER A 268 -18.95 0.91 4.80
N SER A 269 -19.09 1.86 3.86
CA SER A 269 -20.41 2.24 3.33
C SER A 269 -21.13 1.12 2.56
N PRO A 270 -20.48 0.29 1.70
CA PRO A 270 -21.15 -0.82 1.04
C PRO A 270 -21.58 -1.91 2.04
N ILE A 271 -20.77 -2.13 3.09
CA ILE A 271 -21.08 -3.07 4.17
C ILE A 271 -22.33 -2.60 4.93
N PHE A 272 -22.40 -1.29 5.24
CA PHE A 272 -23.56 -0.69 5.88
C PHE A 272 -24.83 -0.85 5.04
N VAL A 273 -24.77 -0.54 3.74
CA VAL A 273 -25.90 -0.72 2.81
C VAL A 273 -26.32 -2.20 2.75
N GLY A 274 -25.37 -3.14 2.66
CA GLY A 274 -25.67 -4.57 2.73
C GLY A 274 -26.38 -4.98 4.02
N GLY A 275 -25.95 -4.43 5.16
CA GLY A 275 -26.61 -4.60 6.46
C GLY A 275 -28.04 -4.02 6.48
N MET A 276 -28.26 -2.86 5.86
CA MET A 276 -29.60 -2.29 5.70
C MET A 276 -30.50 -3.19 4.85
N ILE A 277 -30.01 -3.76 3.76
CA ILE A 277 -30.77 -4.71 2.94
C ILE A 277 -31.14 -5.95 3.77
N ARG A 278 -30.17 -6.54 4.49
CA ARG A 278 -30.41 -7.69 5.38
C ARG A 278 -31.51 -7.36 6.40
N TRP A 279 -31.41 -6.20 7.05
CA TRP A 279 -32.42 -5.73 8.00
C TRP A 279 -33.82 -5.57 7.37
N LEU A 280 -33.90 -5.00 6.17
CA LEU A 280 -35.17 -4.86 5.44
C LEU A 280 -35.77 -6.20 5.03
N VAL A 281 -34.94 -7.16 4.60
CA VAL A 281 -35.34 -8.52 4.24
C VAL A 281 -35.82 -9.26 5.49
N ASP A 282 -35.07 -9.22 6.60
CA ASP A 282 -35.46 -9.87 7.86
C ASP A 282 -36.77 -9.30 8.42
N LYS A 283 -36.95 -7.97 8.34
CA LYS A 283 -38.19 -7.32 8.73
C LYS A 283 -39.38 -7.79 7.88
N TYR A 284 -39.17 -8.03 6.59
CA TYR A 284 -40.20 -8.59 5.72
C TYR A 284 -40.50 -10.06 6.06
N THR A 285 -39.46 -10.88 6.24
CA THR A 285 -39.57 -12.30 6.62
C THR A 285 -40.33 -12.46 7.94
N ARG A 286 -40.00 -11.66 8.97
CA ARG A 286 -40.74 -11.63 10.25
C ARG A 286 -42.22 -11.32 10.07
N ARG A 287 -42.57 -10.36 9.20
CA ARG A 287 -43.98 -10.04 8.90
C ARG A 287 -44.70 -11.16 8.16
N LYS A 288 -44.02 -11.84 7.23
CA LYS A 288 -44.57 -12.98 6.47
C LYS A 288 -44.87 -14.18 7.36
N PHE A 289 -44.00 -14.45 8.33
CA PHE A 289 -44.13 -15.55 9.28
C PHE A 289 -44.78 -15.16 10.62
N ALA A 290 -45.35 -13.94 10.74
CA ALA A 290 -46.01 -13.48 11.97
C ALA A 290 -47.22 -14.34 12.39
N GLY A 291 -47.78 -15.13 11.47
CA GLY A 291 -48.84 -16.12 11.77
C GLY A 291 -48.33 -17.54 11.99
N ALA A 292 -47.03 -17.80 11.84
CA ALA A 292 -46.41 -19.07 12.16
C ALA A 292 -45.78 -18.97 13.56
N ASN A 293 -46.15 -19.85 14.48
CA ASN A 293 -45.54 -19.93 15.83
C ASN A 293 -44.11 -20.49 15.75
N MET A 294 -43.22 -19.80 15.03
CA MET A 294 -41.80 -20.13 14.95
C MET A 294 -41.06 -19.38 16.05
N THR A 295 -40.08 -20.05 16.67
CA THR A 295 -39.19 -19.37 17.63
C THR A 295 -38.26 -18.40 16.90
N GLU A 296 -37.76 -17.39 17.61
CA GLU A 296 -36.83 -16.39 17.05
C GLU A 296 -35.61 -17.04 16.38
N GLU A 297 -35.09 -18.11 16.98
CA GLU A 297 -33.97 -18.90 16.44
C GLU A 297 -34.32 -19.61 15.12
N GLN A 298 -35.52 -20.17 15.01
CA GLN A 298 -35.99 -20.81 13.78
C GLN A 298 -36.20 -19.80 12.66
N LEU A 299 -36.62 -18.58 13.01
CA LEU A 299 -36.86 -17.50 12.06
C LEU A 299 -35.54 -16.94 11.50
N VAL A 300 -34.51 -16.81 12.35
CA VAL A 300 -33.13 -16.48 11.93
C VAL A 300 -32.55 -17.58 11.05
N ALA A 301 -32.69 -18.85 11.44
CA ALA A 301 -32.19 -19.98 10.66
C ALA A 301 -32.87 -20.09 9.28
N GLU A 302 -34.16 -19.77 9.18
CA GLU A 302 -34.86 -19.71 7.89
C GLU A 302 -34.39 -18.52 7.04
N GLY A 303 -34.13 -17.37 7.67
CA GLY A 303 -33.51 -16.22 7.01
C GLY A 303 -32.10 -16.51 6.48
N ASP A 304 -31.30 -17.29 7.21
CA ASP A 304 -29.95 -17.70 6.80
C ASP A 304 -29.95 -18.72 5.66
N LYS A 305 -31.03 -19.50 5.50
CA LYS A 305 -31.28 -20.36 4.33
C LYS A 305 -31.85 -19.61 3.13
N SER A 306 -32.12 -18.31 3.25
CA SER A 306 -32.77 -17.56 2.17
C SER A 306 -31.92 -17.52 0.90
N ASN A 307 -32.62 -17.47 -0.24
CA ASN A 307 -31.97 -17.33 -1.55
C ASN A 307 -31.13 -16.05 -1.65
N GLY A 308 -31.44 -15.02 -0.86
CA GLY A 308 -30.63 -13.80 -0.76
C GLY A 308 -29.24 -14.03 -0.17
N VAL A 309 -29.12 -14.86 0.88
CA VAL A 309 -27.82 -15.22 1.48
C VAL A 309 -27.00 -16.10 0.53
N LEU A 310 -27.66 -17.06 -0.14
CA LEU A 310 -27.02 -17.90 -1.16
C LEU A 310 -26.50 -17.07 -2.35
N LEU A 311 -27.31 -16.14 -2.87
CA LEU A 311 -26.87 -15.25 -3.95
C LEU A 311 -25.71 -14.34 -3.51
N SER A 312 -25.77 -13.78 -2.30
CA SER A 312 -24.72 -12.92 -1.75
C SER A 312 -23.38 -13.66 -1.61
N SER A 313 -23.39 -14.87 -1.05
CA SER A 313 -22.19 -15.72 -0.97
C SER A 313 -21.66 -16.10 -2.35
N GLY A 314 -22.56 -16.36 -3.31
CA GLY A 314 -22.22 -16.54 -4.72
C GLY A 314 -21.52 -15.33 -5.34
N TYR A 315 -21.97 -14.10 -5.04
CA TYR A 315 -21.30 -12.88 -5.51
C TYR A 315 -19.92 -12.67 -4.89
N ILE A 316 -19.72 -13.03 -3.62
CA ILE A 316 -18.40 -12.96 -2.99
C ILE A 316 -17.42 -13.92 -3.70
N ALA A 317 -17.86 -15.17 -3.95
CA ALA A 317 -17.04 -16.15 -4.66
C ALA A 317 -16.81 -15.77 -6.13
N GLY A 318 -17.85 -15.29 -6.82
CA GLY A 318 -17.77 -14.85 -8.21
C GLY A 318 -16.88 -13.63 -8.40
N GLY A 319 -16.96 -12.65 -7.49
CA GLY A 319 -16.13 -11.44 -7.51
C GLY A 319 -14.65 -11.74 -7.31
N THR A 320 -14.32 -12.64 -6.39
CA THR A 320 -12.92 -13.07 -6.19
C THR A 320 -12.39 -13.83 -7.41
N LEU A 321 -13.18 -14.73 -8.00
CA LEU A 321 -12.79 -15.46 -9.21
C LEU A 321 -12.63 -14.53 -10.43
N ALA A 322 -13.57 -13.60 -10.63
CA ALA A 322 -13.49 -12.61 -11.70
C ALA A 322 -12.26 -11.71 -11.55
N GLY A 323 -11.93 -11.30 -10.32
CA GLY A 323 -10.71 -10.53 -10.03
C GLY A 323 -9.43 -11.29 -10.36
N VAL A 324 -9.38 -12.60 -10.05
CA VAL A 324 -8.25 -13.46 -10.41
C VAL A 324 -8.15 -13.61 -11.94
N ILE A 325 -9.26 -13.86 -12.63
CA ILE A 325 -9.29 -13.95 -14.10
C ILE A 325 -8.82 -12.64 -14.73
N PHE A 326 -9.30 -11.49 -14.23
CA PHE A 326 -8.89 -10.17 -14.70
C PHE A 326 -7.38 -9.95 -14.52
N ALA A 327 -6.83 -10.31 -13.36
CA ALA A 327 -5.40 -10.21 -13.11
C ALA A 327 -4.58 -11.06 -14.09
N PHE A 328 -5.01 -12.29 -14.39
CA PHE A 328 -4.35 -13.14 -15.38
C PHE A 328 -4.48 -12.61 -16.81
N MET A 329 -5.64 -12.06 -17.19
CA MET A 329 -5.84 -11.45 -18.50
C MET A 329 -5.00 -10.19 -18.70
N ASN A 330 -4.75 -9.43 -17.64
CA ASN A 330 -3.95 -8.21 -17.71
C ASN A 330 -2.46 -8.49 -18.02
N ILE A 331 -1.96 -9.71 -17.80
CA ILE A 331 -0.56 -10.05 -18.10
C ILE A 331 -0.28 -10.06 -19.62
N PRO A 332 -1.00 -10.83 -20.46
CA PRO A 332 -0.77 -10.86 -21.91
C PRO A 332 -1.46 -9.74 -22.69
N LEU A 333 -2.54 -9.15 -22.18
CA LEU A 333 -3.32 -8.13 -22.89
C LEU A 333 -3.02 -6.69 -22.43
N LYS A 334 -2.01 -6.49 -21.59
CA LYS A 334 -1.69 -5.18 -20.99
C LYS A 334 -1.72 -4.04 -22.00
N ASP A 335 -0.98 -4.16 -23.10
CA ASP A 335 -0.88 -3.08 -24.08
C ASP A 335 -2.21 -2.74 -24.75
N LYS A 336 -3.09 -3.73 -24.95
CA LYS A 336 -4.43 -3.52 -25.53
C LYS A 336 -5.38 -2.92 -24.51
N LEU A 337 -5.27 -3.32 -23.25
CA LEU A 337 -6.06 -2.76 -22.15
C LEU A 337 -5.66 -1.31 -21.88
N ASP A 338 -4.36 -1.02 -21.84
CA ASP A 338 -3.84 0.34 -21.65
C ASP A 338 -4.24 1.27 -22.82
N GLN A 339 -4.27 0.76 -24.06
CA GLN A 339 -4.78 1.52 -25.22
C GLN A 339 -6.27 1.79 -25.12
N PHE A 340 -7.07 0.79 -24.71
CA PHE A 340 -8.49 0.96 -24.49
C PHE A 340 -8.78 1.95 -23.37
N GLU A 341 -8.05 1.87 -22.26
CA GLU A 341 -8.18 2.76 -21.11
C GLU A 341 -7.89 4.21 -21.49
N LYS A 342 -6.82 4.46 -22.27
CA LYS A 342 -6.51 5.79 -22.82
C LYS A 342 -7.61 6.31 -23.75
N TRP A 343 -8.13 5.45 -24.64
CA TRP A 343 -9.22 5.82 -25.53
C TRP A 343 -10.50 6.17 -24.75
N ALA A 344 -10.85 5.33 -23.77
CA ALA A 344 -12.02 5.50 -22.92
C ALA A 344 -11.92 6.77 -22.07
N THR A 345 -10.76 7.03 -21.49
CA THR A 345 -10.47 8.26 -20.74
C THR A 345 -10.63 9.51 -21.61
N ALA A 346 -10.15 9.47 -22.86
CA ALA A 346 -10.21 10.63 -23.76
C ALA A 346 -11.62 10.89 -24.33
N HIS A 347 -12.44 9.86 -24.53
CA HIS A 347 -13.73 9.98 -25.25
C HIS A 347 -14.96 9.78 -24.36
N ASN A 348 -14.80 9.23 -23.16
CA ASN A 348 -15.91 8.93 -22.26
C ASN A 348 -15.80 9.75 -20.96
N PRO A 349 -16.60 10.83 -20.81
CA PRO A 349 -16.60 11.64 -19.59
C PRO A 349 -17.13 10.92 -18.34
N PHE A 350 -17.66 9.70 -18.49
CA PHE A 350 -18.06 8.83 -17.37
C PHE A 350 -16.96 7.84 -16.95
N PHE A 351 -15.86 7.73 -17.70
CA PHE A 351 -14.79 6.78 -17.41
C PHE A 351 -13.80 7.36 -16.38
N GLU A 352 -13.30 8.58 -16.60
CA GLU A 352 -12.56 9.36 -15.62
C GLU A 352 -13.15 10.78 -15.53
N GLY A 353 -13.47 11.25 -14.32
CA GLY A 353 -13.96 12.62 -14.08
C GLY A 353 -15.00 12.72 -12.97
N PRO A 354 -15.62 13.89 -12.75
CA PRO A 354 -16.57 14.11 -11.66
C PRO A 354 -17.84 13.24 -11.70
N TRP A 355 -18.14 12.67 -12.87
CA TRP A 355 -19.31 11.83 -13.11
C TRP A 355 -19.02 10.32 -13.06
N SER A 356 -17.75 9.91 -12.87
CA SER A 356 -17.37 8.50 -12.75
C SER A 356 -18.05 7.83 -11.55
N ASP A 357 -18.24 8.58 -10.47
CA ASP A 357 -18.89 8.11 -9.25
C ASP A 357 -20.36 7.73 -9.50
N VAL A 358 -21.04 8.46 -10.39
CA VAL A 358 -22.43 8.18 -10.76
C VAL A 358 -22.49 6.89 -11.58
N LEU A 359 -21.56 6.69 -12.51
CA LEU A 359 -21.48 5.45 -13.28
C LEU A 359 -21.22 4.25 -12.37
N ALA A 360 -20.37 4.39 -11.35
CA ALA A 360 -20.11 3.34 -10.35
C ALA A 360 -21.31 3.09 -9.42
N MET A 361 -22.13 4.10 -9.14
CA MET A 361 -23.35 3.96 -8.35
C MET A 361 -24.42 3.12 -9.04
N ILE A 362 -24.54 3.17 -10.37
CA ILE A 362 -25.54 2.42 -11.13
C ILE A 362 -25.47 0.90 -10.88
N PRO A 363 -24.34 0.20 -11.14
CA PRO A 363 -24.23 -1.24 -10.90
C PRO A 363 -24.37 -1.57 -9.41
N PHE A 364 -23.91 -0.69 -8.52
CA PHE A 364 -24.06 -0.86 -7.07
C PHE A 364 -25.54 -0.85 -6.63
N ILE A 365 -26.31 0.15 -7.09
CA ILE A 365 -27.75 0.23 -6.83
C ILE A 365 -28.47 -0.96 -7.45
N LEU A 366 -28.12 -1.34 -8.68
CA LEU A 366 -28.71 -2.50 -9.34
C LEU A 366 -28.48 -3.79 -8.55
N LEU A 367 -27.26 -4.04 -8.08
CA LEU A 367 -26.94 -5.18 -7.20
C LEU A 367 -27.72 -5.12 -5.88
N THR A 368 -27.80 -3.94 -5.26
CA THR A 368 -28.53 -3.72 -4.01
C THR A 368 -30.02 -4.05 -4.17
N VAL A 369 -30.64 -3.52 -5.23
CA VAL A 369 -32.06 -3.77 -5.55
C VAL A 369 -32.28 -5.24 -5.86
N LEU A 370 -31.36 -5.87 -6.62
CA LEU A 370 -31.45 -7.28 -6.96
C LEU A 370 -31.40 -8.18 -5.71
N LEU A 371 -30.46 -7.92 -4.81
CA LEU A 371 -30.35 -8.64 -3.53
C LEU A 371 -31.62 -8.48 -2.68
N TYR A 372 -32.21 -7.28 -2.67
CA TYR A 372 -33.47 -7.04 -1.96
C TYR A 372 -34.66 -7.80 -2.57
N ILE A 373 -34.78 -7.81 -3.91
CA ILE A 373 -35.83 -8.53 -4.65
C ILE A 373 -35.73 -10.06 -4.42
N VAL A 374 -34.52 -10.61 -4.51
CA VAL A 374 -34.26 -12.04 -4.30
C VAL A 374 -34.43 -12.42 -2.83
N GLY A 375 -33.97 -11.58 -1.90
CA GLY A 375 -34.16 -11.77 -0.46
C GLY A 375 -35.62 -11.78 -0.04
N ARG A 376 -36.48 -11.02 -0.74
CA ARG A 376 -37.94 -11.04 -0.56
C ARG A 376 -38.64 -12.24 -1.19
N GLU A 377 -37.90 -13.13 -1.85
CA GLU A 377 -38.44 -14.22 -2.67
C GLU A 377 -39.38 -13.74 -3.79
N MET A 378 -39.27 -12.48 -4.24
CA MET A 378 -40.05 -12.02 -5.41
C MET A 378 -39.54 -12.64 -6.71
N TRP A 379 -38.25 -12.97 -6.74
CA TRP A 379 -37.56 -13.55 -7.87
C TRP A 379 -36.73 -14.74 -7.38
N LEU A 380 -36.69 -15.82 -8.16
CA LEU A 380 -36.03 -17.09 -7.81
C LEU A 380 -36.62 -17.80 -6.57
N SER A 381 -37.89 -17.61 -6.22
CA SER A 381 -38.55 -18.43 -5.19
C SER A 381 -38.59 -19.89 -5.65
N GLY A 382 -37.79 -20.76 -5.03
CA GLY A 382 -37.88 -22.19 -5.26
C GLY A 382 -39.30 -22.66 -4.95
N ARG A 383 -39.92 -23.47 -5.82
CA ARG A 383 -41.20 -24.12 -5.52
C ARG A 383 -41.04 -24.80 -4.17
N ARG A 384 -41.83 -24.39 -3.16
CA ARG A 384 -41.91 -25.10 -1.88
C ARG A 384 -42.13 -26.58 -2.18
N ALA A 385 -41.12 -27.40 -1.95
CA ALA A 385 -41.35 -28.82 -1.76
C ALA A 385 -42.32 -28.89 -0.57
N ARG A 386 -43.53 -29.41 -0.81
CA ARG A 386 -44.45 -29.78 0.26
C ARG A 386 -43.73 -30.86 1.07
N ASP A 387 -43.06 -30.48 2.14
CA ASP A 387 -42.52 -31.45 3.08
C ASP A 387 -43.69 -32.20 3.75
N PRO A 388 -43.71 -33.54 3.72
CA PRO A 388 -44.80 -34.36 4.24
C PRO A 388 -44.87 -34.42 5.78
N ILE A 389 -44.05 -33.65 6.49
CA ILE A 389 -43.85 -33.79 7.95
C ILE A 389 -45.04 -33.27 8.79
N VAL A 390 -45.99 -32.54 8.19
CA VAL A 390 -47.15 -31.99 8.92
C VAL A 390 -48.34 -32.97 9.00
N ARG A 391 -48.18 -34.25 8.63
CA ARG A 391 -49.30 -35.22 8.61
C ARG A 391 -49.50 -36.01 9.91
N ASP A 392 -48.55 -36.04 10.83
CA ASP A 392 -48.60 -36.93 12.00
C ASP A 392 -48.90 -36.26 13.35
N LEU A 393 -49.52 -35.07 13.34
CA LEU A 393 -50.00 -34.40 14.55
C LEU A 393 -51.45 -33.88 14.42
N LYS A 394 -52.37 -34.77 14.02
CA LYS A 394 -53.81 -34.55 14.19
C LYS A 394 -54.46 -35.72 14.90
#